data_AF-A0A953ZC03-F1
#
_entry.id   AF-A0A953ZC03-F1
#
_cell.length_a   1.000
_cell.length_b   1.000
_cell.length_c   1.000
_cell.angle_alpha   90.00
_cell.angle_beta   90.00
_cell.angle_gamma   90.00
#
_symmetry.space_group_name_H-M   'P 1'
#
loop_
_entity.id
_entity.type
_entity.pdbx_description
1 polymer ?
#
loop_
_entity_poly.entity_id
_entity_poly.type
_entity_poly.pdbx_seq_one_letter_code
_entity_poly.pdbx_strand_id
1 'polypeptide(L)'
;MFRMLVLCTVLLATPLCAATFTVTNLNDSGAGSLRQAILDHNAAGGTNDVVFQAGVSGTIYLASSLPGMTTGNLTVTGPGASTLSIHGGTSFAGFLVDVQSPLTAAEFHLSGVTLERCDRIAGAGLRIVSDSVDVTVSVSECVFENCTGGGGAGLSTAISNGGSAILTVSNTLFESNSINLAFGGAMLIGDDVVATISNSTFTANSST
;
A
#
# COMPACT_ATOMS: atom_id res chain seq x y z
N MET A 1 21.52 -41.01 39.27
CA MET A 1 20.90 -40.99 37.93
C MET A 1 19.78 -39.94 37.91
N PHE A 2 20.06 -38.72 37.46
CA PHE A 2 19.06 -37.66 37.31
C PHE A 2 18.41 -37.80 35.93
N ARG A 3 17.11 -38.09 35.87
CA ARG A 3 16.34 -38.16 34.62
C ARG A 3 15.82 -36.76 34.31
N MET A 4 16.39 -36.11 33.30
CA MET A 4 15.93 -34.82 32.78
C MET A 4 14.72 -35.07 31.87
N LEU A 5 13.53 -34.68 32.32
CA LEU A 5 12.31 -34.69 31.55
C LEU A 5 12.32 -33.45 30.64
N VAL A 6 12.59 -33.62 29.35
CA VAL A 6 12.44 -32.55 28.36
C VAL A 6 10.95 -32.42 28.04
N LEU A 7 10.33 -31.36 28.57
CA LEU A 7 8.97 -30.96 28.24
C LEU A 7 8.97 -30.41 26.81
N CYS A 8 8.61 -31.24 25.85
CA CYS A 8 8.43 -30.83 24.46
C CYS A 8 7.15 -29.97 24.39
N THR A 9 7.31 -28.66 24.50
CA THR A 9 6.25 -27.70 24.18
C THR A 9 5.92 -27.83 22.70
N VAL A 10 4.85 -28.56 22.39
CA VAL A 10 4.27 -28.57 21.05
C VAL A 10 3.72 -27.17 20.81
N LEU A 11 4.48 -26.37 20.06
CA LEU A 11 4.00 -25.11 19.51
C LEU A 11 2.90 -25.46 18.51
N LEU A 12 1.65 -25.37 18.94
CA LEU A 12 0.50 -25.44 18.04
C LEU A 12 0.61 -24.25 17.09
N ALA A 13 1.20 -24.46 15.92
CA ALA A 13 1.08 -23.53 14.82
C ALA A 13 -0.39 -23.49 14.44
N THR A 14 -1.11 -22.45 14.90
CA THR A 14 -2.44 -22.18 14.40
C THR A 14 -2.31 -21.92 12.90
N PRO A 15 -3.00 -22.65 12.02
CA PRO A 15 -3.04 -22.29 10.62
C PRO A 15 -3.67 -20.89 10.56
N LEU A 16 -2.85 -19.90 10.20
CA LEU A 16 -3.30 -18.53 10.02
C LEU A 16 -4.08 -18.52 8.71
N CYS A 17 -5.39 -18.76 8.82
CA CYS A 17 -6.29 -18.64 7.70
C CYS A 17 -6.32 -17.17 7.27
N ALA A 18 -6.24 -16.91 5.97
CA ALA A 18 -6.31 -15.56 5.47
C ALA A 18 -7.66 -14.93 5.82
N ALA A 19 -7.66 -13.80 6.52
CA ALA A 19 -8.89 -13.07 6.80
C ALA A 19 -9.26 -12.18 5.61
N THR A 20 -10.56 -11.99 5.39
CA THR A 20 -11.07 -11.05 4.38
C THR A 20 -11.84 -9.94 5.07
N PHE A 21 -11.37 -8.70 4.94
CA PHE A 21 -12.03 -7.49 5.43
C PHE A 21 -12.79 -6.82 4.30
N THR A 22 -14.12 -6.73 4.44
CA THR A 22 -14.98 -6.18 3.39
C THR A 22 -15.30 -4.71 3.64
N VAL A 23 -14.95 -3.84 2.69
CA VAL A 23 -15.34 -2.43 2.66
C VAL A 23 -16.76 -2.32 2.11
N THR A 24 -17.67 -1.71 2.87
CA THR A 24 -19.11 -1.64 2.55
C THR A 24 -19.62 -0.22 2.34
N ASN A 25 -18.80 0.80 2.61
CA ASN A 25 -19.16 2.20 2.44
C ASN A 25 -17.95 3.07 2.08
N LEU A 26 -18.23 4.31 1.68
CA LEU A 26 -17.22 5.28 1.23
C LEU A 26 -16.78 6.25 2.35
N ASN A 27 -17.18 6.02 3.60
CA ASN A 27 -16.81 6.92 4.68
C ASN A 27 -15.30 6.87 4.90
N ASP A 28 -14.69 8.01 5.26
CA ASP A 28 -13.26 8.07 5.61
C ASP A 28 -12.91 7.13 6.78
N SER A 29 -13.83 6.91 7.71
CA SER A 29 -13.62 6.13 8.92
C SER A 29 -14.90 5.48 9.44
N GLY A 30 -14.75 4.60 10.43
CA GLY A 30 -15.84 3.84 11.03
C GLY A 30 -16.06 2.47 10.39
N ALA A 31 -16.98 1.69 10.96
CA ALA A 31 -17.25 0.33 10.54
C ALA A 31 -17.57 0.25 9.02
N GLY A 32 -16.95 -0.71 8.34
CA GLY A 32 -17.12 -0.92 6.90
C GLY A 32 -16.38 0.07 5.99
N SER A 33 -15.56 0.98 6.53
CA SER A 33 -14.67 1.84 5.73
C SER A 33 -13.37 1.13 5.35
N LEU A 34 -12.70 1.61 4.29
CA LEU A 34 -11.35 1.17 3.92
C LEU A 34 -10.35 1.36 5.06
N ARG A 35 -10.45 2.48 5.79
CA ARG A 35 -9.60 2.75 6.96
C ARG A 35 -9.77 1.67 8.02
N GLN A 36 -11.00 1.31 8.35
CA GLN A 36 -11.24 0.26 9.35
C GLN A 36 -10.70 -1.09 8.88
N ALA A 37 -10.86 -1.42 7.60
CA ALA A 37 -10.34 -2.67 7.04
C ALA A 37 -8.80 -2.78 7.15
N ILE A 38 -8.06 -1.69 6.93
CA ILE A 38 -6.59 -1.67 7.13
C ILE A 38 -6.22 -1.79 8.61
N LEU A 39 -6.97 -1.15 9.51
CA LEU A 39 -6.76 -1.30 10.96
C LEU A 39 -7.03 -2.73 11.42
N ASP A 40 -8.07 -3.37 10.90
CA ASP A 40 -8.41 -4.75 11.21
C ASP A 40 -7.34 -5.71 10.71
N HIS A 41 -6.77 -5.47 9.51
CA HIS A 41 -5.59 -6.18 9.01
C HIS A 41 -4.39 -6.06 9.97
N ASN A 42 -4.04 -4.84 10.37
CA ASN A 42 -2.91 -4.60 11.27
C ASN A 42 -3.12 -5.26 12.65
N ALA A 43 -4.38 -5.38 13.10
CA ALA A 43 -4.72 -6.04 14.36
C ALA A 43 -4.68 -7.57 14.25
N ALA A 44 -5.05 -8.12 13.09
CA ALA A 44 -5.03 -9.57 12.85
C ALA A 44 -3.61 -10.10 12.60
N GLY A 45 -2.77 -9.32 11.92
CA GLY A 45 -1.49 -9.80 11.40
C GLY A 45 -1.66 -10.89 10.33
N GLY A 46 -0.56 -11.52 9.91
CA GLY A 46 -0.62 -12.55 8.88
C GLY A 46 -0.92 -12.05 7.48
N THR A 47 -1.45 -12.94 6.65
CA THR A 47 -1.85 -12.65 5.27
C THR A 47 -3.35 -12.38 5.21
N ASN A 48 -3.77 -11.20 4.79
CA ASN A 48 -5.19 -10.87 4.69
C ASN A 48 -5.53 -10.15 3.39
N ASP A 49 -6.82 -10.16 3.07
CA ASP A 49 -7.40 -9.49 1.91
C ASP A 49 -8.35 -8.37 2.35
N VAL A 50 -8.31 -7.27 1.62
CA VAL A 50 -9.30 -6.20 1.66
C VAL A 50 -10.02 -6.17 0.32
N VAL A 51 -11.33 -6.37 0.37
CA VAL A 51 -12.20 -6.38 -0.81
C VAL A 51 -13.35 -5.40 -0.64
N PHE A 52 -13.91 -4.94 -1.74
CA PHE A 52 -15.06 -4.04 -1.72
C PHE A 52 -16.35 -4.83 -1.97
N GLN A 53 -17.38 -4.57 -1.16
CA GLN A 53 -18.70 -5.14 -1.39
C GLN A 53 -19.22 -4.72 -2.77
N ALA A 54 -19.88 -5.64 -3.46
CA ALA A 54 -20.53 -5.34 -4.73
C ALA A 54 -21.42 -4.09 -4.62
N GLY A 55 -21.25 -3.16 -5.57
CA GLY A 55 -22.00 -1.90 -5.63
C GLY A 55 -21.34 -0.70 -4.93
N VAL A 56 -20.27 -0.91 -4.14
CA VAL A 56 -19.47 0.21 -3.61
C VAL A 56 -18.75 0.88 -4.78
N SER A 57 -19.11 2.14 -5.05
CA SER A 57 -18.60 2.94 -6.17
C SER A 57 -18.68 4.42 -5.82
N GLY A 58 -17.76 5.23 -6.33
CA GLY A 58 -17.65 6.66 -6.05
C GLY A 58 -16.31 7.03 -5.42
N THR A 59 -16.30 8.08 -4.59
CA THR A 59 -15.07 8.64 -4.03
C THR A 59 -15.03 8.48 -2.51
N ILE A 60 -13.93 7.95 -1.99
CA ILE A 60 -13.56 8.04 -0.57
C ILE A 60 -12.77 9.32 -0.39
N TYR A 61 -13.38 10.34 0.21
CA TYR A 61 -12.68 11.57 0.56
C TYR A 61 -11.96 11.41 1.88
N LEU A 62 -10.63 11.46 1.84
CA LEU A 62 -9.82 11.31 3.04
C LEU A 62 -9.91 12.55 3.93
N ALA A 63 -10.12 12.34 5.22
CA ALA A 63 -9.99 13.38 6.26
C ALA A 63 -8.64 13.29 7.00
N SER A 64 -7.90 12.21 6.77
CA SER A 64 -6.52 12.00 7.19
C SER A 64 -5.88 10.95 6.27
N SER A 65 -4.54 10.85 6.24
CA SER A 65 -3.88 9.75 5.50
C SER A 65 -4.41 8.39 5.97
N LEU A 66 -4.53 7.41 5.07
CA LEU A 66 -4.88 6.05 5.51
C LEU A 66 -3.79 5.54 6.48
N PRO A 67 -4.16 4.68 7.44
CA PRO A 67 -3.17 3.99 8.27
C PRO A 67 -2.22 3.18 7.37
N GLY A 68 -0.94 3.13 7.75
CA GLY A 68 0.01 2.28 7.06
C GLY A 68 -0.25 0.80 7.31
N MET A 69 0.05 -0.04 6.33
CA MET A 69 0.22 -1.47 6.54
C MET A 69 1.52 -1.69 7.32
N THR A 70 1.42 -2.15 8.56
CA THR A 70 2.57 -2.29 9.47
C THR A 70 2.90 -3.73 9.82
N THR A 71 2.07 -4.68 9.41
CA THR A 71 2.22 -6.11 9.74
C THR A 71 1.82 -6.99 8.58
N GLY A 72 2.47 -8.14 8.45
CA GLY A 72 2.01 -9.22 7.58
C GLY A 72 1.91 -8.84 6.09
N ASN A 73 1.05 -9.54 5.38
CA ASN A 73 0.86 -9.41 3.94
C ASN A 73 -0.57 -8.94 3.65
N LEU A 74 -0.73 -7.95 2.78
CA LEU A 74 -2.04 -7.36 2.49
C LEU A 74 -2.29 -7.32 0.98
N THR A 75 -3.41 -7.89 0.57
CA THR A 75 -3.96 -7.69 -0.77
C THR A 75 -5.15 -6.74 -0.69
N VAL A 76 -5.16 -5.69 -1.50
CA VAL A 76 -6.29 -4.78 -1.66
C VAL A 76 -6.81 -4.88 -3.09
N THR A 77 -8.03 -5.39 -3.24
CA THR A 77 -8.68 -5.58 -4.55
C THR A 77 -9.86 -4.63 -4.67
N GLY A 78 -9.66 -3.54 -5.41
CA GLY A 78 -10.67 -2.55 -5.71
C GLY A 78 -11.70 -3.03 -6.76
N PRO A 79 -12.84 -2.33 -6.87
CA PRO A 79 -13.91 -2.67 -7.82
C PRO A 79 -13.63 -2.19 -9.26
N GLY A 80 -12.43 -1.67 -9.54
CA GLY A 80 -12.00 -1.10 -10.81
C GLY A 80 -11.65 0.39 -10.67
N ALA A 81 -10.57 0.83 -11.34
CA ALA A 81 -10.10 2.21 -11.20
C ALA A 81 -11.13 3.26 -11.66
N SER A 82 -11.98 2.94 -12.64
CA SER A 82 -13.09 3.81 -13.04
C SER A 82 -14.28 3.79 -12.07
N THR A 83 -14.30 2.87 -11.11
CA THR A 83 -15.41 2.66 -10.16
C THR A 83 -15.16 3.31 -8.81
N LEU A 84 -13.91 3.30 -8.32
CA LEU A 84 -13.56 3.82 -7.01
C LEU A 84 -12.33 4.75 -7.06
N SER A 85 -12.52 5.99 -6.61
CA SER A 85 -11.44 6.94 -6.35
C SER A 85 -11.21 7.09 -4.84
N ILE A 86 -9.95 7.11 -4.42
CA ILE A 86 -9.52 7.50 -3.07
C ILE A 86 -8.84 8.86 -3.22
N HIS A 87 -9.48 9.87 -2.64
CA HIS A 87 -9.13 11.26 -2.86
C HIS A 87 -8.47 11.89 -1.63
N GLY A 88 -7.18 12.21 -1.73
CA GLY A 88 -6.35 12.69 -0.62
C GLY A 88 -6.41 14.19 -0.32
N GLY A 89 -7.15 14.98 -1.11
CA GLY A 89 -7.39 16.40 -0.79
C GLY A 89 -6.13 17.28 -0.78
N THR A 90 -5.04 16.88 -1.46
CA THR A 90 -3.72 17.54 -1.46
C THR A 90 -3.06 17.66 -0.08
N SER A 91 -3.46 16.81 0.88
CA SER A 91 -2.84 16.79 2.22
C SER A 91 -2.67 15.39 2.80
N PHE A 92 -3.33 14.40 2.21
CA PHE A 92 -3.35 13.04 2.72
C PHE A 92 -2.81 12.05 1.69
N ALA A 93 -1.93 11.16 2.16
CA ALA A 93 -1.47 10.03 1.39
C ALA A 93 -2.61 9.00 1.23
N GLY A 94 -2.61 8.33 0.08
CA GLY A 94 -3.51 7.22 -0.22
C GLY A 94 -3.11 5.99 0.56
N PHE A 95 -2.36 5.07 -0.05
CA PHE A 95 -1.83 3.89 0.64
C PHE A 95 -0.42 4.10 1.16
N LEU A 96 -0.13 3.51 2.33
CA LEU A 96 1.20 3.48 2.91
C LEU A 96 1.55 2.03 3.29
N VAL A 97 2.69 1.56 2.82
CA VAL A 97 3.38 0.37 3.32
C VAL A 97 4.48 0.89 4.25
N ASP A 98 4.43 0.53 5.53
CA ASP A 98 5.34 1.04 6.56
C ASP A 98 5.78 -0.12 7.45
N VAL A 99 6.70 -0.93 6.93
CA VAL A 99 7.13 -2.18 7.53
C VAL A 99 8.52 -2.05 8.12
N GLN A 100 8.70 -2.61 9.31
CA GLN A 100 9.94 -2.51 10.07
C GLN A 100 10.22 -3.80 10.85
N SER A 101 11.46 -3.96 11.29
CA SER A 101 11.85 -5.01 12.25
C SER A 101 10.87 -5.09 13.43
N PRO A 102 10.45 -6.29 13.89
CA PRO A 102 11.05 -7.59 13.63
C PRO A 102 10.49 -8.33 12.40
N LEU A 103 9.71 -7.69 11.53
CA LEU A 103 9.35 -8.32 10.26
C LEU A 103 10.61 -8.59 9.45
N THR A 104 10.67 -9.76 8.83
CA THR A 104 11.75 -10.11 7.89
C THR A 104 11.32 -9.92 6.45
N ALA A 105 10.03 -10.12 6.17
CA ALA A 105 9.45 -9.90 4.86
C ALA A 105 7.99 -9.40 4.98
N ALA A 106 7.53 -8.68 3.96
CA ALA A 106 6.13 -8.29 3.81
C ALA A 106 5.72 -8.23 2.33
N GLU A 107 4.44 -8.45 2.05
CA GLU A 107 3.87 -8.33 0.70
C GLU A 107 2.70 -7.34 0.70
N PHE A 108 2.66 -6.48 -0.32
CA PHE A 108 1.54 -5.58 -0.55
C PHE A 108 1.08 -5.64 -2.01
N HIS A 109 -0.18 -5.97 -2.22
CA HIS A 109 -0.78 -6.03 -3.55
C HIS A 109 -1.91 -5.03 -3.63
N LEU A 110 -1.89 -4.14 -4.62
CA LEU A 110 -2.94 -3.16 -4.86
C LEU A 110 -3.46 -3.29 -6.28
N SER A 111 -4.78 -3.39 -6.43
CA SER A 111 -5.41 -3.39 -7.74
C SER A 111 -6.74 -2.66 -7.81
N GLY A 112 -7.09 -2.18 -9.00
CA GLY A 112 -8.46 -1.78 -9.33
C GLY A 112 -8.98 -0.55 -8.58
N VAL A 113 -8.12 0.44 -8.30
CA VAL A 113 -8.52 1.72 -7.68
C VAL A 113 -7.84 2.91 -8.34
N THR A 114 -8.47 4.07 -8.22
CA THR A 114 -7.85 5.37 -8.51
C THR A 114 -7.36 6.03 -7.22
N LEU A 115 -6.14 6.53 -7.25
CA LEU A 115 -5.52 7.36 -6.22
C LEU A 115 -5.41 8.77 -6.78
N GLU A 116 -6.24 9.66 -6.25
CA GLU A 116 -6.45 11.00 -6.81
C GLU A 116 -6.05 12.06 -5.79
N ARG A 117 -5.24 13.04 -6.23
CA ARG A 117 -4.90 14.22 -5.42
C ARG A 117 -4.37 13.87 -4.03
N CYS A 118 -3.64 12.77 -3.95
CA CYS A 118 -2.96 12.34 -2.74
C CYS A 118 -1.68 13.15 -2.57
N ASP A 119 -1.42 13.55 -1.33
CA ASP A 119 -0.21 14.29 -0.97
C ASP A 119 0.23 13.94 0.45
N ARG A 120 1.54 13.84 0.63
CA ARG A 120 2.13 14.23 1.90
C ARG A 120 3.48 14.86 1.59
N ILE A 121 3.90 15.75 2.49
CA ILE A 121 5.27 16.26 2.67
C ILE A 121 6.34 15.12 2.67
N ALA A 122 5.92 13.84 2.72
CA ALA A 122 6.77 12.68 2.48
C ALA A 122 6.24 11.57 1.51
N GLY A 123 5.14 11.70 0.74
CA GLY A 123 4.89 10.75 -0.35
C GLY A 123 3.47 10.63 -0.92
N ALA A 124 3.47 10.47 -2.25
CA ALA A 124 2.71 9.56 -3.11
C ALA A 124 1.23 9.19 -2.85
N GLY A 125 0.53 8.91 -3.95
CA GLY A 125 -0.66 8.06 -3.94
C GLY A 125 -0.42 6.71 -3.25
N LEU A 126 0.74 6.08 -3.51
CA LEU A 126 1.24 4.91 -2.80
C LEU A 126 2.68 5.12 -2.33
N ARG A 127 2.89 5.10 -1.02
CA ARG A 127 4.23 5.18 -0.41
C ARG A 127 4.65 3.85 0.16
N ILE A 128 5.85 3.40 -0.19
CA ILE A 128 6.47 2.16 0.29
C ILE A 128 7.68 2.52 1.14
N VAL A 129 7.63 2.18 2.41
CA VAL A 129 8.73 2.34 3.35
C VAL A 129 9.04 1.01 4.00
N SER A 130 10.33 0.69 3.98
CA SER A 130 10.88 -0.45 4.68
C SER A 130 12.15 -0.06 5.43
N ASP A 131 12.24 -0.52 6.68
CA ASP A 131 13.46 -0.48 7.47
C ASP A 131 13.86 -1.90 7.90
N SER A 132 14.95 -2.41 7.32
CA SER A 132 15.50 -3.74 7.63
C SER A 132 14.57 -4.91 7.25
N VAL A 133 13.59 -4.69 6.36
CA VAL A 133 12.61 -5.68 5.89
C VAL A 133 12.67 -5.84 4.38
N ASP A 134 12.54 -7.06 3.88
CA ASP A 134 12.33 -7.29 2.44
C ASP A 134 10.86 -7.10 2.08
N VAL A 135 10.55 -6.31 1.06
CA VAL A 135 9.16 -6.02 0.67
C VAL A 135 8.89 -6.32 -0.80
N THR A 136 7.85 -7.12 -1.07
CA THR A 136 7.34 -7.32 -2.43
C THR A 136 6.07 -6.53 -2.62
N VAL A 137 6.03 -5.69 -3.66
CA VAL A 137 4.87 -4.87 -3.98
C VAL A 137 4.42 -5.10 -5.42
N SER A 138 3.12 -5.35 -5.61
CA SER A 138 2.51 -5.33 -6.95
C SER A 138 1.39 -4.32 -7.05
N VAL A 139 1.40 -3.52 -8.11
CA VAL A 139 0.37 -2.55 -8.45
C VAL A 139 -0.16 -2.86 -9.85
N SER A 140 -1.46 -3.06 -9.97
CA SER A 140 -2.08 -3.40 -11.26
C SER A 140 -3.44 -2.77 -11.47
N GLU A 141 -3.76 -2.35 -12.69
CA GLU A 141 -5.10 -1.83 -13.03
C GLU A 141 -5.51 -0.63 -12.16
N CYS A 142 -4.52 0.18 -11.79
CA CYS A 142 -4.70 1.38 -10.98
C CYS A 142 -4.54 2.64 -11.82
N VAL A 143 -5.03 3.75 -11.28
CA VAL A 143 -4.75 5.10 -11.77
C VAL A 143 -4.16 5.91 -10.63
N PHE A 144 -3.06 6.60 -10.89
CA PHE A 144 -2.47 7.60 -10.01
C PHE A 144 -2.59 8.93 -10.72
N GLU A 145 -3.44 9.82 -10.22
CA GLU A 145 -3.73 11.07 -10.92
C GLU A 145 -3.67 12.30 -10.00
N ASN A 146 -3.13 13.39 -10.56
CA ASN A 146 -3.08 14.70 -9.90
C ASN A 146 -2.46 14.68 -8.50
N CYS A 147 -1.66 13.67 -8.19
CA CYS A 147 -1.01 13.59 -6.89
C CYS A 147 0.16 14.57 -6.86
N THR A 148 0.44 15.08 -5.66
CA THR A 148 1.52 16.03 -5.38
C THR A 148 2.29 15.51 -4.17
N GLY A 149 3.62 15.45 -4.17
CA GLY A 149 4.30 14.81 -3.03
C GLY A 149 5.82 14.85 -3.01
N GLY A 150 6.41 14.62 -1.83
CA GLY A 150 7.83 14.90 -1.57
C GLY A 150 8.86 13.90 -2.11
N GLY A 151 8.44 12.75 -2.64
CA GLY A 151 9.37 11.68 -3.01
C GLY A 151 8.90 10.86 -4.20
N GLY A 152 8.17 11.46 -5.13
CA GLY A 152 7.37 10.76 -6.16
C GLY A 152 5.89 10.95 -5.88
N ALA A 153 5.16 11.60 -6.79
CA ALA A 153 3.77 12.00 -6.51
C ALA A 153 2.78 10.84 -6.74
N GLY A 154 2.97 9.99 -7.72
CA GLY A 154 2.13 8.79 -7.89
C GLY A 154 2.57 7.69 -6.93
N LEU A 155 3.80 7.20 -7.09
CA LEU A 155 4.37 6.12 -6.28
C LEU A 155 5.77 6.48 -5.77
N SER A 156 6.08 6.15 -4.53
CA SER A 156 7.41 6.38 -3.97
C SER A 156 7.89 5.22 -3.13
N THR A 157 9.16 4.85 -3.27
CA THR A 157 9.84 3.86 -2.41
C THR A 157 10.94 4.52 -1.59
N ALA A 158 11.04 4.18 -0.30
CA ALA A 158 12.13 4.54 0.58
C ALA A 158 12.53 3.31 1.42
N ILE A 159 13.61 2.65 1.02
CA ILE A 159 14.13 1.43 1.65
C ILE A 159 15.39 1.78 2.42
N SER A 160 15.60 1.18 3.60
CA SER A 160 16.70 1.53 4.49
C SER A 160 17.21 0.33 5.29
N ASN A 161 18.42 0.48 5.84
CA ASN A 161 19.04 -0.46 6.77
C ASN A 161 19.12 -1.91 6.28
N GLY A 162 19.43 -2.09 4.99
CA GLY A 162 19.63 -3.42 4.39
C GLY A 162 18.35 -4.18 4.05
N GLY A 163 17.18 -3.53 4.14
CA GLY A 163 15.99 -4.03 3.47
C GLY A 163 16.14 -3.94 1.95
N SER A 164 15.33 -4.71 1.22
CA SER A 164 15.24 -4.65 -0.24
C SER A 164 13.78 -4.59 -0.68
N ALA A 165 13.53 -4.14 -1.91
CA ALA A 165 12.18 -4.19 -2.48
C ALA A 165 12.14 -4.76 -3.90
N ILE A 166 11.10 -5.54 -4.17
CA ILE A 166 10.68 -5.90 -5.53
C ILE A 166 9.39 -5.15 -5.82
N LEU A 167 9.39 -4.32 -6.86
CA LEU A 167 8.23 -3.56 -7.29
C LEU A 167 7.78 -4.02 -8.68
N THR A 168 6.55 -4.51 -8.80
CA THR A 168 5.92 -4.80 -10.09
C THR A 168 4.77 -3.85 -10.33
N VAL A 169 4.82 -3.11 -11.44
CA VAL A 169 3.74 -2.21 -11.87
C VAL A 169 3.26 -2.66 -13.25
N SER A 170 1.96 -2.90 -13.39
CA SER A 170 1.36 -3.34 -14.64
C SER A 170 0.03 -2.66 -14.93
N ASN A 171 -0.31 -2.45 -16.20
CA ASN A 171 -1.64 -1.97 -16.61
C ASN A 171 -2.11 -0.73 -15.82
N THR A 172 -1.18 0.17 -15.49
CA THR A 172 -1.42 1.30 -14.57
C THR A 172 -1.21 2.62 -15.31
N LEU A 173 -2.05 3.60 -15.01
CA LEU A 173 -1.91 4.97 -15.52
C LEU A 173 -1.32 5.87 -14.44
N PHE A 174 -0.27 6.61 -14.78
CA PHE A 174 0.23 7.74 -14.01
C PHE A 174 -0.01 9.01 -14.82
N GLU A 175 -0.94 9.85 -14.37
CA GLU A 175 -1.36 11.06 -15.07
C GLU A 175 -1.23 12.32 -14.22
N SER A 176 -0.65 13.37 -14.78
CA SER A 176 -0.63 14.71 -14.16
C SER A 176 -0.05 14.74 -12.73
N ASN A 177 0.80 13.76 -12.39
CA ASN A 177 1.45 13.73 -11.09
C ASN A 177 2.64 14.70 -11.13
N SER A 178 2.75 15.53 -10.11
CA SER A 178 3.73 16.62 -10.10
C SER A 178 4.41 16.75 -8.75
N ILE A 179 5.70 17.05 -8.76
CA ILE A 179 6.46 17.34 -7.55
C ILE A 179 7.34 18.58 -7.75
N ASN A 180 7.59 19.32 -6.68
CA ASN A 180 8.47 20.50 -6.67
C ASN A 180 9.84 20.17 -6.04
N LEU A 181 10.37 18.99 -6.38
CA LEU A 181 11.63 18.45 -5.86
C LEU A 181 12.32 17.68 -6.98
N ALA A 182 13.63 17.43 -6.85
CA ALA A 182 14.46 16.80 -7.89
C ALA A 182 14.22 15.29 -8.13
N PHE A 183 13.02 14.75 -7.84
CA PHE A 183 12.64 13.36 -8.11
C PHE A 183 11.67 13.25 -9.30
N GLY A 184 11.24 12.03 -9.67
CA GLY A 184 10.28 11.82 -10.75
C GLY A 184 8.85 12.22 -10.37
N GLY A 185 8.16 12.98 -11.23
CA GLY A 185 6.77 13.39 -11.02
C GLY A 185 5.80 12.22 -10.84
N ALA A 186 5.93 11.20 -11.67
CA ALA A 186 5.10 10.00 -11.57
C ALA A 186 5.54 9.09 -10.42
N MET A 187 6.84 8.81 -10.34
CA MET A 187 7.37 7.77 -9.49
C MET A 187 8.82 8.04 -9.09
N LEU A 188 9.17 7.66 -7.87
CA LEU A 188 10.54 7.50 -7.41
C LEU A 188 10.79 6.04 -7.05
N ILE A 189 11.84 5.49 -7.64
CA ILE A 189 12.35 4.15 -7.37
C ILE A 189 13.69 4.34 -6.67
N GLY A 190 13.79 3.85 -5.43
CA GLY A 190 14.99 3.97 -4.59
C GLY A 190 16.07 2.96 -4.98
N ASP A 191 17.26 3.14 -4.42
CA ASP A 191 18.47 2.40 -4.83
C ASP A 191 18.39 0.88 -4.55
N ASP A 192 17.72 0.46 -3.47
CA ASP A 192 17.56 -0.95 -3.09
C ASP A 192 16.27 -1.60 -3.63
N VAL A 193 15.79 -1.10 -4.79
CA VAL A 193 14.54 -1.54 -5.41
C VAL A 193 14.77 -2.13 -6.80
N VAL A 194 14.34 -3.37 -7.01
CA VAL A 194 14.22 -3.98 -8.34
C VAL A 194 12.81 -3.73 -8.85
N ALA A 195 12.69 -2.88 -9.87
CA ALA A 195 11.38 -2.52 -10.44
C ALA A 195 11.16 -3.11 -11.84
N THR A 196 9.99 -3.72 -12.04
CA THR A 196 9.47 -4.12 -13.35
C THR A 196 8.21 -3.33 -13.65
N ILE A 197 8.24 -2.50 -14.69
CA ILE A 197 7.07 -1.74 -15.15
C ILE A 197 6.69 -2.22 -16.55
N SER A 198 5.43 -2.63 -16.72
CA SER A 198 4.91 -3.16 -17.98
C SER A 198 3.52 -2.62 -18.30
N ASN A 199 3.17 -2.51 -19.58
CA ASN A 199 1.83 -2.12 -20.04
C ASN A 199 1.23 -0.89 -19.31
N SER A 200 2.07 0.06 -18.90
CA SER A 200 1.68 1.20 -18.09
C SER A 200 1.88 2.50 -18.87
N THR A 201 1.03 3.49 -18.61
CA THR A 201 1.05 4.77 -19.30
C THR A 201 1.50 5.86 -18.35
N PHE A 202 2.44 6.69 -18.79
CA PHE A 202 2.92 7.87 -18.07
C PHE A 202 2.64 9.11 -18.93
N THR A 203 1.71 9.96 -18.50
CA THR A 203 1.31 11.14 -19.25
C THR A 203 1.23 12.37 -18.36
N ALA A 204 1.65 13.54 -18.88
CA ALA A 204 1.58 14.83 -18.20
C ALA A 204 2.24 14.90 -16.79
N ASN A 205 3.10 13.94 -16.44
CA ASN A 205 3.82 13.98 -15.16
C ASN A 205 4.98 14.97 -15.23
N SER A 206 5.21 15.72 -14.16
CA SER A 206 6.21 16.81 -14.13
C SER A 206 7.01 16.85 -12.84
N SER A 207 8.20 17.42 -12.92
CA SER A 207 9.08 17.71 -11.80
C SER A 207 9.78 19.03 -12.10
N THR A 208 9.85 19.92 -11.10
CA THR A 208 10.47 21.25 -11.21
C THR A 208 11.46 21.52 -10.10
#